data_AF-A0A7K2ZCB2-F1
#
_entry.id   AF-A0A7K2ZCB2-F1
#
_cell.length_a   1.000
_cell.length_b   1.000
_cell.length_c   1.000
_cell.angle_alpha   90.00
_cell.angle_beta   90.00
_cell.angle_gamma   90.00
#
_symmetry.space_group_name_H-M   'P 1'
#
loop_
_entity.id
_entity.type
_entity.pdbx_description
1 polymer ?
#
loop_
_entity_poly.entity_id
_entity_poly.type
_entity_poly.pdbx_seq_one_letter_code
_entity_poly.pdbx_strand_id
1 'polypeptide(L)' 'MRVYVPLTLSGLAAAHASGEVGPGPLTAYAVTPGLREWYVSDDIEELEYAALNRAAAASLRLIAGNPD' A
#
# COMPACT_ATOMS: atom_id res chain seq x y z
N MET A 1 -13.61 -4.05 0.69
CA MET A 1 -12.78 -2.84 0.57
C MET A 1 -11.44 -3.14 1.20
N ARG A 2 -10.36 -3.19 0.40
CA ARG A 2 -9.00 -3.53 0.86
C ARG A 2 -8.13 -2.28 0.92
N VAL A 3 -7.28 -2.20 1.94
CA VAL A 3 -6.29 -1.13 2.11
C VAL A 3 -4.92 -1.77 2.14
N TYR A 4 -4.03 -1.28 1.29
CA TYR A 4 -2.66 -1.76 1.14
C TYR A 4 -1.71 -0.74 1.76
N VAL A 5 -1.04 -1.13 2.84
CA VAL A 5 -0.07 -0.28 3.54
C VAL A 5 1.34 -0.69 3.09
N PRO A 6 2.12 0.20 2.46
CA PRO A 6 3.51 -0.11 2.10
C PRO A 6 4.37 -0.20 3.35
N LEU A 7 5.18 -1.27 3.42
CA LEU A 7 6.11 -1.54 4.51
C LEU A 7 7.40 -2.16 3.94
N THR A 8 8.49 -2.04 4.68
CA THR A 8 9.69 -2.89 4.53
C THR A 8 9.47 -4.22 5.27
N LEU A 9 10.37 -5.20 5.10
CA LEU A 9 10.30 -6.46 5.86
C LEU A 9 10.45 -6.22 7.38
N SER A 10 11.38 -5.36 7.78
CA SER A 10 11.56 -4.95 9.18
C SER A 10 10.33 -4.24 9.73
N GLY A 11 9.73 -3.34 8.94
CA GLY A 11 8.49 -2.65 9.30
C GLY A 11 7.30 -3.60 9.47
N LEU A 12 7.18 -4.61 8.60
CA LEU A 12 6.15 -5.66 8.72
C LEU A 12 6.35 -6.50 9.99
N ALA A 13 7.61 -6.86 10.32
CA ALA A 13 7.91 -7.59 11.55
C ALA A 13 7.54 -6.79 12.81
N ALA A 14 7.85 -5.48 12.82
CA ALA A 14 7.47 -4.60 13.92
C ALA A 14 5.95 -4.44 14.05
N ALA A 15 5.24 -4.30 12.92
CA ALA A 15 3.79 -4.21 12.91
C ALA A 15 3.13 -5.50 13.41
N HIS A 16 3.65 -6.65 13.00
CA HIS A 16 3.18 -7.95 13.48
C HIS A 16 3.41 -8.13 14.99
N ALA A 17 4.56 -7.70 15.51
CA ALA A 17 4.87 -7.80 16.93
C ALA A 17 4.02 -6.86 17.81
N SER A 18 3.75 -5.64 17.33
CA SER A 18 2.95 -4.64 18.05
C SER A 18 1.45 -4.80 17.86
N GLY A 19 1.01 -5.49 16.80
CA GLY A 19 -0.40 -5.62 16.43
C GLY A 19 -0.98 -4.35 15.81
N GLU A 20 -0.13 -3.36 15.49
CA GLU A 20 -0.54 -2.08 14.92
C GLU A 20 0.44 -1.63 13.82
N VAL A 21 -0.04 -0.73 12.95
CA VAL A 21 0.84 0.01 12.03
C VAL A 21 0.77 1.47 12.46
N GLY A 22 1.90 2.08 12.82
CA GLY A 22 1.90 3.46 13.30
C GLY A 22 3.06 3.81 14.24
N PRO A 23 3.11 5.05 14.75
CA PRO A 23 2.04 6.07 14.77
C PRO A 23 1.81 6.78 13.42
N GLY A 24 0.62 7.35 13.23
CA GLY A 24 0.26 8.09 12.01
C GLY A 24 0.90 9.49 11.92
N PRO A 25 0.82 10.16 10.75
CA PRO A 25 0.07 9.76 9.56
C PRO A 25 0.74 8.66 8.71
N LEU A 26 -0.07 7.76 8.15
CA LEU A 26 0.38 6.66 7.30
C LEU A 26 -0.03 6.87 5.84
N THR A 27 0.85 6.52 4.91
CA THR A 27 0.49 6.42 3.49
C THR A 27 -0.08 5.03 3.22
N ALA A 28 -1.27 4.96 2.62
CA ALA A 28 -1.90 3.70 2.23
C ALA A 28 -2.59 3.85 0.86
N TYR A 29 -2.83 2.72 0.21
CA TYR A 29 -3.40 2.65 -1.13
C TYR A 29 -4.66 1.80 -1.11
N ALA A 30 -5.68 2.22 -1.83
CA ALA A 30 -6.94 1.51 -1.98
C ALA A 30 -7.59 1.89 -3.31
N VAL A 31 -8.72 1.26 -3.63
CA VAL A 31 -9.55 1.68 -4.75
C VAL A 31 -10.27 2.97 -4.37
N THR A 32 -9.71 4.11 -4.77
CA THR A 32 -10.29 5.45 -4.56
C THR A 32 -11.19 5.85 -5.73
N PRO A 33 -12.08 6.85 -5.55
CA PRO A 33 -12.84 7.42 -6.67
C PRO A 33 -11.93 7.89 -7.83
N GLY A 34 -10.85 8.61 -7.51
CA GLY A 34 -9.89 9.05 -8.53
C GLY A 34 -9.17 7.90 -9.25
N LEU A 35 -8.99 6.75 -8.59
CA LEU A 35 -8.45 5.56 -9.27
C LEU A 35 -9.46 4.98 -10.26
N ARG A 36 -10.74 4.89 -9.88
CA ARG A 36 -11.81 4.39 -10.77
C ARG A 36 -11.92 5.24 -12.03
N GLU A 37 -11.87 6.56 -11.87
CA GLU A 37 -11.94 7.51 -12.98
C GLU A 37 -10.74 7.41 -13.93
N TRP A 38 -9.54 7.11 -13.40
CA TRP A 38 -8.32 7.11 -14.20
C TRP A 38 -7.99 5.76 -14.87
N TYR A 39 -8.27 4.64 -14.21
CA TYR A 39 -7.91 3.30 -14.72
C TYR A 39 -8.95 2.73 -15.70
N VAL A 40 -10.13 3.37 -15.82
CA VAL A 40 -11.24 3.05 -16.75
C VAL A 40 -11.47 1.54 -16.90
N SER A 41 -11.50 0.84 -15.76
CA SER A 41 -11.88 -0.57 -15.67
C SER A 41 -13.12 -0.67 -14.80
N ASP A 42 -14.11 -1.42 -15.28
CA ASP A 42 -15.32 -1.74 -14.54
C ASP A 42 -15.14 -2.96 -13.62
N ASP A 43 -13.98 -3.64 -13.69
CA ASP A 43 -13.65 -4.77 -12.82
C ASP A 43 -12.98 -4.31 -11.53
N ILE A 44 -13.61 -4.63 -10.40
CA ILE A 44 -13.08 -4.29 -9.08
C ILE A 44 -11.78 -5.04 -8.76
N GLU A 45 -11.60 -6.26 -9.27
CA GLU A 45 -10.38 -7.04 -9.04
C GLU A 45 -9.18 -6.39 -9.72
N GLU A 46 -9.35 -5.87 -10.93
CA GLU A 46 -8.32 -5.13 -11.64
C GLU A 46 -7.96 -3.81 -10.92
N LEU A 47 -8.96 -3.10 -10.41
CA LEU A 47 -8.74 -1.88 -9.62
C LEU A 47 -8.01 -2.18 -8.30
N GLU A 48 -8.35 -3.28 -7.63
CA GLU A 48 -7.65 -3.75 -6.43
C GLU A 48 -6.19 -4.11 -6.74
N TYR A 49 -5.95 -4.78 -7.87
CA TYR A 49 -4.60 -5.08 -8.35
C TYR A 49 -3.81 -3.79 -8.67
N ALA A 50 -4.44 -2.79 -9.28
CA ALA A 50 -3.81 -1.50 -9.54
C ALA A 50 -3.44 -0.76 -8.23
N ALA A 51 -4.30 -0.82 -7.21
CA ALA A 51 -4.01 -0.26 -5.88
C ALA A 51 -2.85 -1.00 -5.20
N LEU A 52 -2.85 -2.35 -5.25
CA LEU A 52 -1.78 -3.19 -4.74
C LEU A 52 -0.43 -2.87 -5.40
N ASN A 53 -0.39 -2.75 -6.73
CA ASN A 53 0.84 -2.43 -7.46
C ASN A 53 1.41 -1.07 -7.08
N ARG A 54 0.55 -0.05 -6.85
CA ARG A 54 1.03 1.25 -6.37
C ARG A 54 1.60 1.17 -4.94
N ALA A 55 1.00 0.35 -4.08
CA ALA A 55 1.55 0.09 -2.74
C ALA A 55 2.90 -0.63 -2.82
N ALA A 56 3.02 -1.65 -3.68
CA ALA A 56 4.28 -2.36 -3.90
C ALA A 56 5.40 -1.43 -4.38
N ALA A 57 5.11 -0.56 -5.35
CA ALA A 57 6.06 0.45 -5.81
C ALA A 57 6.46 1.45 -4.70
N ALA A 58 5.54 1.75 -3.77
CA ALA A 58 5.87 2.57 -2.60
C ALA A 58 6.76 1.83 -1.60
N SER A 59 6.57 0.53 -1.39
CA SER A 59 7.50 -0.28 -0.58
C SER A 59 8.91 -0.29 -1.16
N LEU A 60 9.05 -0.36 -2.49
CA LEU A 60 10.37 -0.25 -3.14
C LEU A 60 11.03 1.11 -2.88
N ARG A 61 10.26 2.21 -2.84
CA ARG A 61 10.78 3.53 -2.48
C ARG A 61 11.22 3.60 -1.01
N LEU A 62 10.51 2.93 -0.09
CA LEU A 62 10.92 2.83 1.31
C LEU A 62 12.26 2.10 1.42
N ILE A 63 12.41 0.96 0.74
CA ILE A 63 13.67 0.19 0.70
C ILE A 63 14.80 1.02 0.08
N ALA A 64 14.53 1.76 -1.00
CA ALA A 64 15.54 2.59 -1.63
C ALA A 64 16.02 3.75 -0.73
N GLY A 65 15.12 4.30 0.09
CA GLY A 65 15.44 5.38 1.03
C GLY A 65 16.12 4.89 2.32
N ASN A 66 15.86 3.66 2.72
CA ASN A 66 16.52 3.01 3.85
C ASN A 66 16.84 1.53 3.50
N PRO A 67 17.95 1.31 2.77
CA PRO A 67 18.40 -0.03 2.43
C PRO A 67 19.08 -0.64 3.67
N ASP A 68 18.27 -1.06 4.63
CA ASP A 68 18.72 -1.94 5.72
C ASP A 68 19.13 -3.31 5.18
#